data_AF-A0A690LHS7-F1
#
_entry.id   AF-A0A690LHS7-F1
#
_cell.length_a   1.000
_cell.length_b   1.000
_cell.length_c   1.000
_cell.angle_alpha   90.00
_cell.angle_beta   90.00
_cell.angle_gamma   90.00
#
_symmetry.space_group_name_H-M   'P 1'
#
loop_
_entity.id
_entity.type
_entity.pdbx_description
1 polymer ?
#
loop_
_entity_poly.entity_id
_entity_poly.type
_entity_poly.pdbx_seq_one_letter_code
_entity_poly.pdbx_strand_id
1 'polypeptide(L)'
;VVGVKTNLQNTYEAKKVILTTGTFLNGLIHVGENKLTAGRVGELASVNLGQNLLSTSLKMGRLKTGTCPRVDAKSIDFDVLEIQYGDQNPKAFSFRTKNFNPIQLPCYIARTNLNTHEIIKNNFYRA
;
A
#
# COMPACT_ATOMS: atom_id res chain seq x y z
N VAL A 1 18.34 -23.62 -0.99
CA VAL A 1 16.98 -23.62 -1.58
C VAL A 1 17.02 -24.46 -2.84
N VAL A 2 16.07 -25.40 -3.01
CA VAL A 2 16.00 -26.28 -4.19
C VAL A 2 14.76 -26.02 -5.06
N GLY A 3 13.84 -25.18 -4.58
CA GLY A 3 12.58 -24.90 -5.25
C GLY A 3 11.56 -24.24 -4.33
N VAL A 4 10.30 -24.24 -4.75
CA VAL A 4 9.13 -23.75 -4.00
C VAL A 4 7.97 -24.72 -4.10
N LYS A 5 7.11 -24.72 -3.08
CA LYS A 5 5.84 -25.45 -3.06
C LYS A 5 4.68 -24.47 -2.95
N THR A 6 3.66 -24.62 -3.79
CA THR A 6 2.48 -23.73 -3.79
C THR A 6 1.36 -24.27 -2.89
N ASN A 7 0.35 -23.44 -2.65
CA ASN A 7 -0.86 -23.83 -1.92
C ASN A 7 -1.66 -24.94 -2.63
N LEU A 8 -1.57 -25.04 -3.95
CA LEU A 8 -2.15 -26.11 -4.77
C LEU A 8 -1.31 -27.39 -4.79
N GLN A 9 -0.32 -27.51 -3.90
CA GLN A 9 0.58 -28.66 -3.78
C GLN A 9 1.55 -28.88 -4.95
N ASN A 10 1.61 -27.97 -5.92
CA ASN A 10 2.61 -28.02 -6.99
C ASN A 10 4.01 -27.73 -6.44
N THR A 11 5.01 -28.43 -6.95
CA THR A 11 6.42 -28.21 -6.64
C THR A 11 7.14 -27.72 -7.89
N TYR A 12 7.91 -26.65 -7.76
CA TYR A 12 8.75 -26.11 -8.83
C TYR A 12 10.19 -26.05 -8.35
N GLU A 13 11.10 -26.70 -9.08
CA GLU A 13 12.52 -26.68 -8.76
C GLU A 13 13.19 -25.42 -9.31
N ALA A 14 14.13 -24.86 -8.55
CA ALA A 14 14.88 -23.69 -8.96
C ALA A 14 16.22 -23.61 -8.23
N LYS A 15 17.27 -23.24 -8.98
CA LYS A 15 18.61 -22.98 -8.40
C LYS A 15 18.63 -21.75 -7.51
N LYS A 16 17.75 -20.77 -7.76
CA LYS A 16 17.64 -19.50 -7.03
C LYS A 16 16.18 -19.08 -6.95
N VAL A 17 15.77 -18.53 -5.80
CA VAL A 17 14.42 -18.01 -5.56
C VAL A 17 14.56 -16.60 -4.99
N ILE A 18 13.84 -15.64 -5.56
CA ILE A 18 13.79 -14.25 -5.09
C ILE A 18 12.40 -14.02 -4.51
N LEU A 19 12.34 -13.57 -3.25
CA LEU A 19 11.08 -13.28 -2.55
C LEU A 19 10.84 -11.77 -2.51
N THR A 20 9.72 -11.32 -3.08
CA THR A 20 9.29 -9.91 -3.13
C THR A 20 7.85 -9.78 -2.63
N THR A 21 7.58 -10.33 -1.45
CA THR A 21 6.24 -10.54 -0.90
C THR A 21 5.48 -9.27 -0.55
N GLY A 22 6.11 -8.09 -0.60
CA GLY A 22 5.48 -6.81 -0.29
C GLY A 22 4.81 -6.82 1.09
N THR A 23 3.54 -6.41 1.14
CA THR A 23 2.72 -6.37 2.37
C THR A 23 1.97 -7.69 2.66
N PHE A 24 2.19 -8.74 1.87
CA PHE A 24 1.38 -9.96 1.92
C PHE A 24 1.83 -10.96 2.98
N LEU A 25 3.13 -10.98 3.32
CA LEU A 25 3.70 -11.98 4.22
C LEU A 25 3.14 -11.82 5.65
N ASN A 26 2.32 -12.77 6.09
CA ASN A 26 1.56 -12.64 7.35
C ASN A 26 0.87 -11.26 7.49
N GLY A 27 0.32 -10.75 6.37
CA GLY A 27 -0.35 -9.46 6.29
C GLY A 27 -1.59 -9.39 7.19
N LEU A 28 -1.78 -8.23 7.84
CA LEU A 28 -2.90 -7.96 8.72
C LEU A 28 -3.34 -6.50 8.51
N ILE A 29 -4.59 -6.31 8.06
CA ILE A 29 -5.21 -5.01 7.91
C ILE A 29 -5.87 -4.62 9.24
N HIS A 30 -5.71 -3.35 9.62
CA HIS A 30 -6.32 -2.77 10.81
C HIS A 30 -7.28 -1.64 10.40
N VAL A 31 -8.54 -1.73 10.82
CA VAL A 31 -9.55 -0.67 10.65
C VAL A 31 -10.25 -0.45 11.99
N GLY A 32 -9.70 0.48 12.77
CA GLY A 32 -10.03 0.59 14.19
C GLY A 32 -9.74 -0.73 14.91
N GLU A 33 -10.76 -1.24 15.62
CA GLU A 33 -10.70 -2.52 16.32
C GLU A 33 -10.76 -3.74 15.40
N ASN A 34 -11.24 -3.56 14.16
CA ASN A 34 -11.37 -4.65 13.20
C ASN A 34 -10.02 -5.04 12.63
N LYS A 35 -9.74 -6.34 12.62
CA LYS A 35 -8.52 -6.94 12.07
C LYS A 35 -8.89 -7.96 11.00
N LEU A 36 -8.24 -7.88 9.84
CA LEU A 36 -8.48 -8.79 8.73
C LEU A 36 -7.15 -9.35 8.21
N THR A 37 -7.04 -10.68 8.14
CA THR A 37 -5.87 -11.35 7.55
C THR A 37 -5.88 -11.17 6.03
N ALA A 38 -5.09 -10.22 5.54
CA ALA A 38 -5.03 -9.84 4.14
C ALA A 38 -3.71 -9.13 3.83
N GLY A 39 -3.21 -9.28 2.60
CA GLY A 39 -2.02 -8.55 2.16
C GLY A 39 -2.34 -7.12 1.72
N ARG A 40 -3.51 -6.95 1.08
CA ARG A 40 -4.13 -5.70 0.66
C ARG A 40 -5.65 -5.86 0.73
N VAL A 41 -6.40 -4.77 0.70
CA VAL A 41 -7.88 -4.83 0.73
C VAL A 41 -8.36 -5.67 -0.47
N GLY A 42 -9.11 -6.74 -0.20
CA GLY A 42 -9.59 -7.67 -1.23
C GLY A 42 -8.59 -8.77 -1.65
N GLU A 43 -7.37 -8.78 -1.11
CA GLU A 43 -6.32 -9.74 -1.48
C GLU A 43 -5.83 -10.55 -0.27
N LEU A 44 -5.78 -11.89 -0.42
CA LEU A 44 -5.39 -12.81 0.66
C LEU A 44 -3.93 -12.65 1.08
N ALA A 45 -3.66 -12.83 2.38
CA ALA A 45 -2.30 -12.84 2.90
C ALA A 45 -1.56 -14.16 2.58
N SER A 46 -0.23 -14.09 2.47
CA SER A 46 0.64 -15.27 2.39
C SER A 46 1.05 -15.71 3.79
N VAL A 47 0.24 -16.59 4.39
CA VAL A 47 0.43 -17.06 5.77
C VAL A 47 1.48 -18.18 5.84
N ASN A 48 1.32 -19.22 5.02
CA ASN A 48 2.19 -20.40 5.08
C ASN A 48 3.65 -20.08 4.77
N LEU A 49 3.91 -19.19 3.81
CA LEU A 49 5.27 -18.74 3.51
C LEU A 49 5.87 -17.99 4.71
N GLY A 50 5.07 -17.15 5.38
CA GLY A 50 5.50 -16.42 6.57
C GLY A 50 5.89 -17.35 7.71
N GLN A 51 5.07 -18.38 7.96
CA GLN A 51 5.38 -19.41 8.96
C GLN A 51 6.62 -20.24 8.59
N ASN A 52 6.78 -20.60 7.31
CA ASN A 52 7.96 -21.32 6.85
C ASN A 52 9.24 -20.49 7.06
N LEU A 53 9.22 -19.20 6.73
CA LEU A 53 10.37 -18.32 6.98
C LEU A 53 10.68 -18.15 8.47
N LEU A 54 9.65 -18.08 9.33
CA LEU A 54 9.83 -18.04 10.79
C LEU A 54 10.49 -19.31 11.35
N SER A 55 10.29 -20.47 10.71
CA SER A 55 10.94 -21.72 11.11
C SER A 55 12.43 -21.79 10.74
N THR A 56 12.93 -20.83 9.97
CA THR A 56 14.36 -20.70 9.64
C THR A 56 15.12 -19.89 10.70
N SER A 57 16.44 -19.74 10.54
CA SER A 57 17.27 -18.89 11.41
C SER A 57 17.15 -17.39 11.11
N LEU A 58 16.21 -16.97 10.26
CA LEU A 58 16.00 -15.57 9.92
C LEU A 58 15.34 -14.80 11.07
N LYS A 59 15.92 -13.66 11.44
CA LYS A 59 15.27 -12.72 12.36
C LYS A 59 14.14 -12.01 11.62
N MET A 60 12.93 -12.13 12.12
CA MET A 60 11.73 -11.52 11.54
C MET A 60 11.06 -10.55 12.51
N GLY A 61 10.51 -9.47 11.97
CA GLY A 61 9.71 -8.49 12.69
C GLY A 61 8.42 -8.14 11.95
N ARG A 62 7.62 -7.24 12.51
CA ARG A 62 6.41 -6.71 11.87
C ARG A 62 6.52 -5.21 11.70
N LEU A 63 6.18 -4.74 10.51
CA LEU A 63 6.02 -3.32 10.20
C LEU A 63 4.53 -3.02 10.00
N LYS A 64 4.12 -1.79 10.32
CA LYS A 64 2.76 -1.30 10.10
C LYS A 64 2.85 0.02 9.32
N THR A 65 2.11 0.10 8.23
CA THR A 65 1.94 1.30 7.41
C THR A 65 0.44 1.57 7.23
N GLY A 66 0.08 2.84 7.09
CA GLY A 66 -1.29 3.29 6.87
C GLY A 66 -1.52 3.73 5.43
N THR A 67 -2.79 3.78 5.03
CA THR A 67 -3.21 4.41 3.77
C THR A 67 -4.47 5.22 4.02
N CYS A 68 -4.61 6.37 3.36
CA CYS A 68 -5.77 7.25 3.52
C CYS A 68 -7.07 6.61 2.97
N PRO A 69 -8.27 7.02 3.36
CA PRO A 69 -9.49 6.60 2.67
C PRO A 69 -9.49 7.07 1.21
N ARG A 70 -10.28 6.39 0.36
CA ARG A 70 -10.56 6.83 -1.02
C ARG A 70 -11.94 7.47 -1.02
N VAL A 71 -12.06 8.62 -1.67
CA VAL A 71 -13.28 9.45 -1.68
C VAL A 71 -13.76 9.58 -3.12
N ASP A 72 -15.07 9.54 -3.33
CA ASP A 72 -15.65 9.79 -4.65
C ASP A 72 -15.45 11.27 -5.02
N ALA A 73 -14.89 11.52 -6.22
CA ALA A 73 -14.66 12.88 -6.70
C ALA A 73 -15.96 13.68 -6.81
N LYS A 74 -17.09 13.04 -7.11
CA LYS A 74 -18.39 13.72 -7.25
C LYS A 74 -18.92 14.31 -5.94
N SER A 75 -18.41 13.84 -4.79
CA SER A 75 -18.79 14.37 -3.48
C SER A 75 -17.86 15.47 -2.96
N ILE A 76 -16.92 15.95 -3.78
CA ILE A 76 -15.95 16.97 -3.39
C ILE A 76 -16.35 18.28 -4.07
N ASP A 77 -16.46 19.34 -3.27
CA ASP A 77 -16.50 20.71 -3.77
C ASP A 77 -15.07 21.16 -4.09
N PHE A 78 -14.73 21.21 -5.38
CA PHE A 78 -13.40 21.59 -5.85
C PHE A 78 -13.22 23.10 -5.97
N ASP A 79 -14.31 23.88 -6.02
CA ASP A 79 -14.24 25.33 -6.24
C ASP A 79 -13.62 26.06 -5.04
N VAL A 80 -13.67 25.45 -3.85
CA VAL A 80 -13.07 25.97 -2.62
C VAL A 80 -11.62 25.54 -2.40
N LEU A 81 -11.04 24.72 -3.29
CA LEU A 81 -9.72 24.15 -3.13
C LEU A 81 -8.66 24.87 -3.98
N GLU A 82 -7.44 24.96 -3.45
CA GLU A 82 -6.30 25.48 -4.20
C GLU A 82 -5.82 24.43 -5.21
N ILE A 83 -5.81 24.79 -6.49
CA ILE A 83 -5.36 23.91 -7.58
C ILE A 83 -3.83 23.93 -7.72
N GLN A 84 -3.22 22.75 -7.84
CA GLN A 84 -1.78 22.58 -8.05
C GLN A 84 -1.52 21.78 -9.32
N TYR A 85 -0.97 22.45 -10.34
CA TYR A 85 -0.58 21.81 -11.60
C TYR A 85 0.78 21.12 -11.50
N GLY A 86 1.01 20.16 -12.40
CA GLY A 86 2.34 19.59 -12.60
C GLY A 86 3.31 20.56 -13.28
N ASP A 87 4.55 20.12 -13.46
CA ASP A 87 5.60 20.92 -14.09
C ASP A 87 5.22 21.31 -15.53
N GLN A 88 5.54 22.54 -15.93
CA GLN A 88 5.29 23.03 -17.29
C GLN A 88 6.00 22.20 -18.37
N ASN A 89 7.22 21.73 -18.07
CA ASN A 89 8.03 20.90 -18.96
C ASN A 89 8.31 19.55 -18.28
N PRO A 90 7.33 18.62 -18.26
CA PRO A 90 7.47 17.39 -17.51
C PRO A 90 8.55 16.51 -18.14
N LYS A 91 9.40 15.92 -17.30
CA LYS A 91 10.45 15.00 -17.75
C LYS A 91 10.00 13.56 -17.59
N ALA A 92 10.27 12.75 -18.60
CA ALA A 92 10.10 11.32 -18.46
C ALA A 92 11.06 10.80 -17.40
N PHE A 93 10.59 9.83 -16.61
CA PHE A 93 11.44 9.16 -15.63
C PHE A 93 12.54 8.31 -16.27
N SER A 94 12.30 7.77 -17.47
CA SER A 94 13.24 6.92 -18.20
C SER A 94 14.00 7.70 -19.26
N PHE A 95 15.32 7.52 -19.32
CA PHE A 95 16.18 8.07 -20.39
C PHE A 95 15.86 7.53 -21.79
N ARG A 96 15.13 6.42 -21.89
CA ARG A 96 14.76 5.80 -23.18
C ARG A 96 13.47 6.35 -23.75
N THR A 97 12.65 7.03 -22.95
CA THR A 97 11.39 7.60 -23.41
C THR A 97 11.68 8.80 -24.30
N LYS A 98 11.24 8.74 -25.55
CA LYS A 98 11.29 9.84 -26.51
C LYS A 98 9.90 10.47 -26.64
N ASN A 99 9.85 11.76 -26.94
CA ASN A 99 8.60 12.51 -27.20
C ASN A 99 7.59 12.43 -26.04
N PHE A 100 8.05 12.67 -24.81
CA PHE A 100 7.19 12.63 -23.62
C PHE A 100 6.31 13.88 -23.51
N ASN A 101 5.01 13.71 -23.76
CA ASN A 101 4.01 14.77 -23.64
C ASN A 101 2.72 14.22 -23.00
N PRO A 102 2.73 13.93 -21.68
CA PRO A 102 1.59 13.34 -21.00
C PRO A 102 0.46 14.37 -20.80
N ILE A 103 -0.78 13.89 -20.72
CA ILE A 103 -1.87 14.67 -20.14
C ILE A 103 -1.60 14.78 -18.63
N GLN A 104 -1.48 16.00 -18.13
CA GLN A 104 -1.29 16.26 -16.70
C GLN A 104 -2.62 16.69 -16.08
N LEU A 105 -3.07 15.95 -15.07
CA LEU A 105 -4.19 16.35 -14.23
C LEU A 105 -3.66 17.14 -13.03
N PRO A 106 -4.34 18.20 -12.59
CA PRO A 106 -3.95 18.92 -11.39
C PRO A 106 -4.27 18.10 -10.12
N CYS A 107 -3.55 18.41 -9.06
CA CYS A 107 -3.91 18.05 -7.69
C CYS A 107 -4.63 19.23 -7.02
N TYR A 108 -5.27 18.97 -5.87
CA TYR A 108 -5.97 19.98 -5.07
C TYR A 108 -5.44 19.97 -3.64
N ILE A 109 -5.22 21.16 -3.09
CA ILE A 109 -4.66 21.36 -1.76
C ILE A 109 -5.77 21.73 -0.79
N ALA A 110 -5.86 20.98 0.30
CA ALA A 110 -6.74 21.24 1.43
C ALA A 110 -5.92 21.28 2.73
N ARG A 111 -6.50 21.86 3.79
CA ARG A 111 -5.90 21.91 5.12
C ARG A 111 -6.89 21.38 6.16
N THR A 112 -6.37 20.69 7.18
CA THR A 112 -7.18 20.31 8.34
C THR A 112 -7.40 21.51 9.25
N ASN A 113 -8.36 21.41 10.17
CA ASN A 113 -8.66 22.45 11.14
C ASN A 113 -8.81 21.85 12.55
N LEU A 114 -8.99 22.72 13.55
CA LEU A 114 -9.11 22.32 14.96
C LEU A 114 -10.26 21.35 15.21
N ASN A 115 -11.39 21.50 14.50
CA ASN A 115 -12.50 20.58 14.60
C ASN A 115 -12.11 19.16 14.13
N THR A 116 -11.37 19.04 13.02
CA THR A 116 -10.82 17.74 12.57
C THR A 116 -9.90 17.12 13.63
N HIS A 117 -9.05 17.93 14.27
CA HIS A 117 -8.11 17.45 15.27
C HIS A 117 -8.82 16.92 16.51
N GLU A 118 -9.85 17.63 17.00
CA GLU A 118 -10.66 17.17 18.14
C GLU A 118 -11.42 15.88 17.83
N ILE A 119 -11.98 15.73 16.62
CA ILE A 119 -12.63 14.48 16.20
C ILE A 119 -11.64 13.30 16.27
N ILE A 120 -10.42 13.47 15.75
CA ILE A 120 -9.38 12.43 15.81
C ILE A 120 -8.99 12.12 17.25
N LYS A 121 -8.73 13.17 18.05
CA LYS A 121 -8.29 13.05 19.44
C LYS A 121 -9.28 12.28 20.31
N ASN A 122 -10.56 12.58 20.17
CA ASN A 122 -11.64 11.91 20.90
C ASN A 122 -11.80 10.44 20.52
N ASN A 123 -11.14 9.96 19.45
CA ASN A 123 -11.24 8.59 18.95
C ASN A 123 -9.92 7.80 18.99
N PHE A 124 -8.85 8.33 19.59
CA PHE A 124 -7.55 7.65 19.63
C PHE A 124 -7.56 6.28 20.33
N TYR A 125 -8.49 6.05 21.25
CA TYR A 125 -8.61 4.78 21.97
C TYR A 125 -8.91 3.57 21.05
N ARG A 126 -9.31 3.82 19.80
CA ARG A 126 -9.65 2.80 18.79
C ARG A 126 -8.49 2.47 17.83
N ALA A 127 -7.33 3.12 17.97
CA ALA A 127 -6.22 3.07 17.01
C ALA A 127 -5.29 1.84 17.14
#